data_AF-A0A951G3U1-F1
#
_entry.id   AF-A0A951G3U1-F1
#
_cell.length_a   1.000
_cell.length_b   1.000
_cell.length_c   1.000
_cell.angle_alpha   90.00
_cell.angle_beta   90.00
_cell.angle_gamma   90.00
#
_symmetry.space_group_name_H-M   'P 1'
#
loop_
_entity.id
_entity.type
_entity.pdbx_description
1 polymer ?
#
loop_
_entity_poly.entity_id
_entity_poly.type
_entity_poly.pdbx_seq_one_letter_code
_entity_poly.pdbx_strand_id
1 'polypeptide(L)'
;MATLPNFRIETLKTGSGTTIKLGGELDSATCGALVSAFEQIAAQDVARKVVLDFAELSFIDSAGMRAIIMVEQSAGERGVALTVVPAAGSVTDMLRMTGLADRVTLAPRATGAPAASSFIERIELELPREPTAPARARAELREAFAGRLSDSDQATLTLLISEVVTNAVIHPDPAVGGSVGLRMTAYADRVRVEVSDAGSGFDPGSLMPRPREAGGHGLIVVDGLASRWGTSHRTSDGALGFCVWFELDVERQLSGALDEPGVKRQVAAAEAE
;
A
#
# COMPACT_ATOMS: atom_id res chain seq x y z
N MET A 1 20.33 -19.51 -17.20
CA MET A 1 19.56 -19.11 -15.99
C MET A 1 18.78 -17.87 -16.37
N ALA A 2 17.48 -17.99 -16.56
CA ALA A 2 16.62 -16.87 -16.95
C ALA A 2 16.29 -16.05 -15.70
N THR A 3 16.86 -14.85 -15.61
CA THR A 3 16.49 -13.84 -14.61
C THR A 3 15.17 -13.22 -15.09
N LEU A 4 14.04 -13.60 -14.48
CA LEU A 4 12.75 -12.95 -14.75
C LEU A 4 12.80 -11.53 -14.17
N PRO A 5 12.50 -10.47 -14.94
CA PRO A 5 12.98 -9.13 -14.66
C PRO A 5 12.44 -8.47 -13.39
N ASN A 6 11.39 -8.98 -12.75
CA ASN A 6 10.73 -8.29 -11.62
C ASN A 6 10.48 -9.14 -10.37
N PHE A 7 10.90 -10.42 -10.30
CA PHE A 7 10.68 -11.25 -9.11
C PHE A 7 11.93 -11.35 -8.25
N ARG A 8 11.79 -11.03 -6.96
CA ARG A 8 12.88 -11.13 -5.97
C ARG A 8 12.44 -12.05 -4.83
N ILE A 9 13.34 -12.93 -4.42
CA ILE A 9 13.18 -13.77 -3.24
C ILE A 9 14.46 -13.72 -2.40
N GLU A 10 14.33 -13.41 -1.12
CA GLU A 10 15.45 -13.34 -0.18
C GLU A 10 15.13 -14.17 1.07
N THR A 11 16.10 -14.96 1.54
CA THR A 11 15.97 -15.75 2.77
C THR A 11 16.87 -15.18 3.86
N LEU A 12 16.27 -14.70 4.95
CA LEU A 12 16.95 -14.07 6.07
C LEU A 12 16.81 -14.94 7.33
N LYS A 13 17.94 -15.39 7.88
CA LYS A 13 17.96 -16.10 9.16
C LYS A 13 18.02 -15.11 10.31
N THR A 14 17.08 -15.21 11.24
CA THR A 14 17.07 -14.44 12.51
C THR A 14 17.24 -15.41 13.67
N GLY A 15 17.62 -14.91 14.85
CA GLY A 15 17.72 -15.75 16.06
C GLY A 15 16.40 -16.42 16.48
N SER A 16 15.26 -15.97 15.94
CA SER A 16 13.91 -16.44 16.27
C SER A 16 13.20 -17.22 15.15
N GLY A 17 13.85 -17.47 14.01
CA GLY A 17 13.25 -18.13 12.85
C GLY A 17 13.82 -17.63 11.52
N THR A 18 13.24 -18.08 10.41
CA THR A 18 13.69 -17.68 9.06
C THR A 18 12.60 -16.89 8.33
N THR A 19 12.96 -15.80 7.66
CA THR A 19 12.04 -15.00 6.84
C THR A 19 12.33 -15.22 5.37
N ILE A 20 11.29 -15.53 4.59
CA ILE A 20 11.29 -15.54 3.12
C ILE A 20 10.62 -14.24 2.67
N LYS A 21 11.40 -13.29 2.17
CA LYS A 21 10.88 -12.05 1.59
C LYS A 21 10.64 -12.21 0.11
N LEU A 22 9.48 -11.77 -0.36
CA LEU A 22 9.13 -11.77 -1.78
C LEU A 22 8.81 -10.36 -2.25
N GLY A 23 9.31 -10.03 -3.44
CA GLY A 23 9.03 -8.78 -4.13
C GLY A 23 8.65 -9.01 -5.59
N GLY A 24 7.77 -8.17 -6.12
CA GLY A 24 7.26 -8.27 -7.49
C GLY A 24 6.06 -9.18 -7.63
N GLU A 25 6.01 -9.99 -8.69
CA GLU A 25 4.83 -10.76 -9.06
C GLU A 25 5.01 -12.25 -8.72
N LEU A 26 4.05 -12.83 -7.97
CA LEU A 26 4.00 -14.25 -7.65
C LEU A 26 2.98 -14.96 -8.55
N ASP A 27 3.48 -15.57 -9.62
CA ASP A 27 2.72 -16.18 -10.70
C ASP A 27 3.13 -17.63 -10.98
N SER A 28 2.57 -18.25 -12.01
CA SER A 28 2.94 -19.60 -12.44
C SER A 28 4.44 -19.81 -12.77
N ALA A 29 5.17 -18.76 -13.16
CA ALA A 29 6.59 -18.85 -13.49
C ALA A 29 7.49 -18.76 -12.25
N THR A 30 7.02 -18.08 -11.21
CA THR A 30 7.81 -17.72 -10.02
C THR A 30 7.41 -18.50 -8.76
N CYS A 31 6.20 -19.07 -8.73
CA CYS A 31 5.67 -19.77 -7.55
C CYS A 31 6.53 -20.97 -7.12
N GLY A 32 7.22 -21.63 -8.04
CA GLY A 32 8.13 -22.74 -7.74
C GLY A 32 9.33 -22.32 -6.88
N ALA A 33 9.77 -21.06 -6.96
CA ALA A 33 10.86 -20.54 -6.14
C ALA A 33 10.45 -20.41 -4.66
N LEU A 34 9.22 -19.98 -4.38
CA LEU A 34 8.68 -19.91 -3.02
C LEU A 34 8.62 -21.29 -2.37
N VAL A 35 8.04 -22.27 -3.07
CA VAL A 35 7.93 -23.65 -2.55
C VAL A 35 9.31 -24.24 -2.29
N SER A 36 10.23 -24.08 -3.24
CA SER A 36 11.60 -24.58 -3.10
C SER A 36 12.35 -23.95 -1.92
N ALA A 37 12.23 -22.63 -1.74
CA ALA A 37 12.85 -21.91 -0.63
C ALA A 37 12.28 -22.40 0.73
N PHE A 38 10.97 -22.59 0.82
CA PHE A 38 10.34 -23.12 2.03
C PHE A 38 10.83 -24.53 2.36
N GLU A 39 10.82 -25.45 1.40
CA GLU A 39 11.25 -26.84 1.65
C GLU A 39 12.73 -26.93 2.06
N GLN A 40 13.60 -26.08 1.51
CA GLN A 40 15.00 -25.99 1.93
C GLN A 40 15.17 -25.52 3.39
N ILE A 41 14.28 -24.66 3.87
CA ILE A 41 14.27 -24.18 5.25
C ILE A 41 13.65 -25.24 6.16
N ALA A 42 12.52 -25.82 5.76
CA ALA A 42 11.79 -26.82 6.53
C ALA A 42 12.56 -28.14 6.68
N ALA A 43 13.47 -28.46 5.75
CA ALA A 43 14.40 -29.58 5.89
C ALA A 43 15.49 -29.36 6.96
N GLN A 44 15.67 -28.13 7.45
CA GLN A 44 16.63 -27.84 8.53
C GLN A 44 15.94 -28.05 9.88
N ASP A 45 16.44 -28.98 10.70
CA ASP A 45 15.87 -29.42 12.00
C ASP A 45 15.79 -28.30 13.09
N VAL A 46 16.22 -27.09 12.74
CA VAL A 46 16.24 -25.88 13.59
C VAL A 46 15.12 -24.89 13.27
N ALA A 47 14.41 -25.04 12.14
CA ALA A 47 13.40 -24.07 11.70
C ALA A 47 12.03 -24.30 12.39
N ARG A 48 11.86 -23.80 13.62
CA ARG A 48 10.56 -23.85 14.31
C ARG A 48 9.57 -22.77 13.88
N LYS A 49 10.05 -21.76 13.14
CA LYS A 49 9.25 -20.62 12.69
C LYS A 49 9.73 -20.11 11.33
N VAL A 50 8.79 -19.94 10.41
CA VAL A 50 9.01 -19.32 9.10
C VAL A 50 8.08 -18.14 8.92
N VAL A 51 8.62 -17.02 8.46
CA VAL A 51 7.86 -15.82 8.10
C VAL A 51 7.84 -15.68 6.59
N LEU A 52 6.67 -15.63 5.97
CA LEU A 52 6.50 -15.23 4.58
C LEU A 52 6.21 -13.73 4.55
N ASP A 53 7.13 -12.96 4.00
CA ASP A 53 7.00 -11.51 3.91
C ASP A 53 6.63 -11.10 2.49
N PHE A 54 5.35 -10.76 2.33
CA PHE A 54 4.76 -10.33 1.07
C PHE A 54 4.71 -8.81 0.94
N ALA A 55 5.34 -8.04 1.83
CA ALA A 55 5.18 -6.58 1.86
C ALA A 55 5.52 -5.88 0.54
N GLU A 56 6.41 -6.47 -0.27
CA GLU A 56 6.84 -5.98 -1.59
C GLU A 56 6.21 -6.74 -2.77
N LEU A 57 5.29 -7.67 -2.54
CA LEU A 57 4.56 -8.31 -3.64
C LEU A 57 3.55 -7.33 -4.25
N SER A 58 3.65 -7.14 -5.56
CA SER A 58 2.74 -6.31 -6.35
C SER A 58 1.57 -7.10 -6.94
N PHE A 59 1.70 -8.41 -7.11
CA PHE A 59 0.68 -9.25 -7.73
C PHE A 59 0.77 -10.71 -7.28
N ILE A 60 -0.38 -11.39 -7.28
CA ILE A 60 -0.46 -12.84 -7.10
C ILE A 60 -1.57 -13.44 -7.98
N ASP A 61 -1.27 -14.51 -8.71
CA ASP A 61 -2.26 -15.25 -9.49
C ASP A 61 -2.75 -16.53 -8.76
N SER A 62 -3.59 -17.32 -9.45
CA SER A 62 -4.09 -18.59 -8.90
C SER A 62 -2.98 -19.62 -8.62
N ALA A 63 -1.87 -19.61 -9.36
CA ALA A 63 -0.74 -20.51 -9.17
C ALA A 63 0.11 -20.08 -7.97
N GLY A 64 0.37 -18.77 -7.82
CA GLY A 64 0.97 -18.17 -6.63
C GLY A 64 0.19 -18.49 -5.37
N MET A 65 -1.14 -18.33 -5.39
CA MET A 65 -1.99 -18.67 -4.25
C MET A 65 -1.96 -20.16 -3.90
N ARG A 66 -2.01 -21.05 -4.90
CA ARG A 66 -1.85 -22.50 -4.66
C ARG A 66 -0.51 -22.82 -4.01
N ALA A 67 0.57 -22.16 -4.43
CA ALA A 67 1.88 -22.35 -3.81
C ALA A 67 1.91 -21.92 -2.34
N ILE A 68 1.24 -20.82 -1.97
CA ILE A 68 1.15 -20.42 -0.56
C ILE A 68 0.36 -21.45 0.26
N ILE A 69 -0.76 -21.96 -0.29
CA ILE A 69 -1.54 -23.01 0.37
C ILE A 69 -0.71 -24.28 0.55
N MET A 70 0.09 -24.68 -0.45
CA MET A 70 1.00 -25.83 -0.33
C MET A 70 2.06 -25.61 0.77
N VAL A 71 2.60 -24.40 0.88
CA VAL A 71 3.54 -24.03 1.95
C VAL A 71 2.87 -24.08 3.32
N GLU A 72 1.65 -23.58 3.48
CA GLU A 72 0.88 -23.66 4.74
C GLU A 72 0.62 -25.12 5.16
N GLN A 73 0.20 -25.97 4.23
CA GLN A 73 -0.05 -27.38 4.49
C GLN A 73 1.23 -28.11 4.91
N SER A 74 2.32 -27.94 4.16
CA SER A 74 3.63 -28.53 4.48
C SER A 74 4.16 -28.03 5.83
N ALA A 75 3.95 -26.75 6.16
CA ALA A 75 4.31 -26.21 7.47
C ALA A 75 3.52 -26.88 8.61
N GLY A 76 2.21 -27.07 8.43
CA GLY A 76 1.35 -27.76 9.40
C GLY A 76 1.75 -29.22 9.64
N GLU A 77 2.03 -29.97 8.57
CA GLU A 77 2.48 -31.37 8.65
C GLU A 77 3.82 -31.52 9.39
N ARG A 78 4.69 -30.51 9.29
CA ARG A 78 6.03 -30.50 9.89
C ARG A 78 6.10 -29.77 11.24
N GLY A 79 4.98 -29.23 11.72
CA GLY A 79 4.93 -28.47 12.97
C GLY A 79 5.71 -27.14 12.94
N VAL A 80 5.92 -26.57 11.76
CA VAL A 80 6.60 -25.27 11.57
C VAL A 80 5.58 -24.14 11.75
N ALA A 81 5.84 -23.21 12.66
CA ALA A 81 4.98 -22.05 12.83
C ALA A 81 5.11 -21.10 11.63
N LEU A 82 4.06 -20.99 10.82
CA LEU A 82 4.01 -20.09 9.66
C LEU A 82 3.38 -18.74 10.04
N THR A 83 4.11 -17.66 9.80
CA THR A 83 3.63 -16.29 9.94
C THR A 83 3.62 -15.62 8.58
N VAL A 84 2.57 -14.88 8.24
CA VAL A 84 2.50 -14.11 6.99
C VAL A 84 2.48 -12.62 7.30
N VAL A 85 3.37 -11.86 6.65
CA VAL A 85 3.30 -10.41 6.56
C VAL A 85 2.59 -10.09 5.24
N PRO A 86 1.36 -9.58 5.26
CA PRO A 86 0.58 -9.40 4.04
C PRO A 86 1.07 -8.26 3.16
N ALA A 87 0.90 -8.39 1.83
CA ALA A 87 1.11 -7.28 0.88
C ALA A 87 0.02 -6.23 1.02
N ALA A 88 0.24 -4.99 0.57
CA ALA A 88 -0.82 -3.98 0.59
C ALA A 88 -1.92 -4.30 -0.44
N GLY A 89 -3.19 -4.11 -0.09
CA GLY A 89 -4.32 -4.20 -1.04
C GLY A 89 -4.71 -5.63 -1.44
N SER A 90 -4.93 -5.85 -2.75
CA SER A 90 -5.58 -7.02 -3.36
C SER A 90 -5.02 -8.38 -2.94
N VAL A 91 -3.71 -8.47 -2.66
CA VAL A 91 -3.07 -9.70 -2.16
C VAL A 91 -3.57 -10.06 -0.76
N THR A 92 -3.78 -9.09 0.14
CA THR A 92 -4.38 -9.34 1.47
C THR A 92 -5.80 -9.87 1.32
N ASP A 93 -6.58 -9.28 0.43
CA ASP A 93 -7.97 -9.69 0.21
C ASP A 93 -8.04 -11.11 -0.38
N MET A 94 -7.12 -11.47 -1.27
CA MET A 94 -7.00 -12.86 -1.76
C MET A 94 -6.63 -13.86 -0.66
N LEU A 95 -5.74 -13.49 0.27
CA LEU A 95 -5.42 -14.34 1.44
C LEU A 95 -6.66 -14.56 2.32
N ARG A 96 -7.52 -13.55 2.45
CA ARG A 96 -8.78 -13.65 3.21
C ARG A 96 -9.83 -14.48 2.46
N MET A 97 -10.04 -14.23 1.17
CA MET A 97 -11.03 -14.95 0.35
C MET A 97 -10.77 -16.46 0.30
N THR A 98 -9.51 -16.88 0.37
CA THR A 98 -9.12 -18.30 0.35
C THR A 98 -9.17 -18.97 1.73
N GLY A 99 -9.56 -18.24 2.79
CA GLY A 99 -9.56 -18.71 4.18
C GLY A 99 -8.16 -18.95 4.74
N LEU A 100 -7.11 -18.57 4.01
CA LEU A 100 -5.73 -18.74 4.44
C LEU A 100 -5.39 -17.81 5.61
N ALA A 101 -5.99 -16.63 5.65
CA ALA A 101 -5.89 -15.68 6.75
C ALA A 101 -6.29 -16.28 8.13
N ASP A 102 -7.18 -17.27 8.15
CA ASP A 102 -7.64 -17.93 9.38
C ASP A 102 -6.72 -19.10 9.82
N ARG A 103 -5.82 -19.53 8.94
CA ARG A 103 -4.96 -20.71 9.11
C ARG A 103 -3.51 -20.38 9.41
N VAL A 104 -3.09 -19.14 9.11
CA VAL A 104 -1.75 -18.63 9.40
C VAL A 104 -1.82 -17.54 10.45
N THR A 105 -0.74 -17.36 11.21
CA THR A 105 -0.62 -16.15 12.02
C THR A 105 -0.35 -14.98 11.09
N LEU A 106 -1.33 -14.09 10.90
CA LEU A 106 -1.08 -12.80 10.29
C LEU A 106 -0.29 -11.97 11.30
N ALA A 107 0.99 -11.70 10.99
CA ALA A 107 1.67 -10.66 11.72
C ALA A 107 0.91 -9.35 11.46
N PRO A 108 0.69 -8.50 12.48
CA PRO A 108 0.44 -7.10 12.19
C PRO A 108 1.55 -6.70 11.21
N ARG A 109 1.17 -6.19 10.04
CA ARG A 109 2.16 -5.45 9.23
C ARG A 109 2.80 -4.55 10.26
N ALA A 110 4.10 -4.71 10.50
CA ALA A 110 4.77 -3.79 11.40
C ALA A 110 4.31 -2.43 10.91
N THR A 111 3.63 -1.66 11.75
CA THR A 111 3.39 -0.25 11.49
C THR A 111 4.73 0.50 11.59
N GLY A 112 5.81 -0.12 11.11
CA GLY A 112 6.71 0.60 10.26
C GLY A 112 5.92 0.98 9.01
N ALA A 113 5.60 2.26 8.79
CA ALA A 113 6.65 3.18 8.36
C ALA A 113 7.76 2.37 7.67
N PRO A 114 7.86 2.38 6.33
CA PRO A 114 8.89 1.60 5.63
C PRO A 114 10.18 1.73 6.43
N ALA A 115 10.83 0.61 6.77
CA ALA A 115 12.11 0.63 7.48
C ALA A 115 12.92 1.75 6.86
N ALA A 116 13.14 2.83 7.62
CA ALA A 116 13.30 4.19 7.10
C ALA A 116 13.92 4.21 5.69
N SER A 117 13.08 4.15 4.65
CA SER A 117 13.37 4.97 3.49
C SER A 117 13.13 6.34 4.08
N SER A 118 14.21 7.02 4.44
CA SER A 118 14.18 8.40 4.89
C SER A 118 13.26 9.13 3.91
N PHE A 119 12.04 9.44 4.36
CA PHE A 119 11.16 10.24 3.54
C PHE A 119 11.87 11.57 3.38
N ILE A 120 11.95 12.05 2.15
CA ILE A 120 12.57 13.33 1.86
C ILE A 120 11.68 14.41 2.47
N GLU A 121 10.38 14.25 2.31
CA GLU A 121 9.37 15.18 2.77
C GLU A 121 8.08 14.46 3.14
N ARG A 122 7.42 14.94 4.19
CA ARG A 122 6.04 14.55 4.53
C ARG A 122 5.22 15.78 4.86
N ILE A 123 4.03 15.82 4.27
CA ILE A 123 3.05 16.88 4.47
C ILE A 123 1.77 16.24 4.97
N GLU A 124 1.20 16.84 6.01
CA GLU A 124 -0.10 16.45 6.56
C GLU A 124 -1.00 17.67 6.59
N LEU A 125 -2.22 17.48 6.08
CA LEU A 125 -3.26 18.50 5.99
C LEU A 125 -4.58 17.93 6.50
N GLU A 126 -5.34 18.78 7.17
CA GLU A 126 -6.77 18.56 7.34
C GLU A 126 -7.53 19.47 6.39
N LEU A 127 -8.35 18.85 5.54
CA LEU A 127 -9.19 19.54 4.58
C LEU A 127 -10.63 19.59 5.09
N PRO A 128 -11.33 20.72 4.97
CA PRO A 128 -12.76 20.76 5.22
C PRO A 128 -13.50 19.91 4.18
N ARG A 129 -14.67 19.39 4.52
CA ARG A 129 -15.54 18.66 3.57
C ARG A 129 -16.33 19.63 2.70
N GLU A 130 -15.60 20.37 1.87
CA GLU A 130 -16.16 21.41 1.00
C GLU A 130 -15.72 21.20 -0.45
N PRO A 131 -16.47 21.73 -1.44
CA PRO A 131 -16.10 21.65 -2.86
C PRO A 131 -14.71 22.24 -3.18
N THR A 132 -14.15 23.07 -2.29
CA THR A 132 -12.82 23.68 -2.41
C THR A 132 -11.67 22.75 -2.02
N ALA A 133 -11.93 21.66 -1.31
CA ALA A 133 -10.90 20.77 -0.77
C ALA A 133 -9.97 20.15 -1.83
N PRO A 134 -10.45 19.67 -3.00
CA PRO A 134 -9.55 19.21 -4.06
C PRO A 134 -8.63 20.33 -4.57
N ALA A 135 -9.12 21.57 -4.65
CA ALA A 135 -8.31 22.70 -5.08
C ALA A 135 -7.19 23.01 -4.08
N ARG A 136 -7.49 22.96 -2.77
CA ARG A 136 -6.50 23.10 -1.69
C ARG A 136 -5.46 22.00 -1.75
N ALA A 137 -5.88 20.75 -1.89
CA ALA A 137 -4.96 19.60 -2.03
C ALA A 137 -3.99 19.77 -3.21
N ARG A 138 -4.49 20.23 -4.37
CA ARG A 138 -3.65 20.49 -5.55
C ARG A 138 -2.68 21.66 -5.35
N ALA A 139 -3.10 22.73 -4.66
CA ALA A 139 -2.23 23.87 -4.39
C ALA A 139 -1.03 23.44 -3.51
N GLU A 140 -1.30 22.66 -2.48
CA GLU A 140 -0.31 22.16 -1.52
C GLU A 140 0.66 21.15 -2.16
N LEU A 141 0.14 20.25 -3.01
CA LEU A 141 0.99 19.37 -3.82
C LEU A 141 1.94 20.18 -4.72
N ARG A 142 1.45 21.24 -5.38
CA ARG A 142 2.29 22.07 -6.25
C ARG A 142 3.34 22.84 -5.48
N GLU A 143 2.99 23.39 -4.32
CA GLU A 143 3.93 24.16 -3.51
C GLU A 143 5.04 23.28 -2.95
N ALA A 144 4.68 22.16 -2.33
CA ALA A 144 5.67 21.35 -1.62
C ALA A 144 6.57 20.53 -2.55
N PHE A 145 6.06 20.14 -3.73
CA PHE A 145 6.82 19.38 -4.72
C PHE A 145 7.36 20.24 -5.88
N ALA A 146 7.31 21.58 -5.75
CA ALA A 146 7.77 22.50 -6.79
C ALA A 146 9.22 22.21 -7.21
N GLY A 147 9.43 21.90 -8.50
CA GLY A 147 10.75 21.63 -9.07
C GLY A 147 11.41 20.32 -8.62
N ARG A 148 10.65 19.42 -7.97
CA ARG A 148 11.13 18.11 -7.48
C ARG A 148 10.65 16.93 -8.33
N LEU A 149 9.57 17.13 -9.08
CA LEU A 149 8.92 16.14 -9.93
C LEU A 149 9.01 16.56 -11.39
N SER A 150 8.99 15.59 -12.32
CA SER A 150 8.77 15.90 -13.73
C SER A 150 7.39 16.54 -13.94
N ASP A 151 7.24 17.35 -15.00
CA ASP A 151 5.94 17.96 -15.33
C ASP A 151 4.84 16.89 -15.51
N SER A 152 5.21 15.73 -16.06
CA SER A 152 4.32 14.58 -16.25
C SER A 152 3.87 13.97 -14.92
N ASP A 153 4.80 13.73 -13.99
CA ASP A 153 4.48 13.17 -12.67
C ASP A 153 3.67 14.17 -11.84
N GLN A 154 4.02 15.45 -11.91
CA GLN A 154 3.27 16.53 -11.26
C GLN A 154 1.83 16.58 -11.78
N ALA A 155 1.62 16.50 -13.09
CA ALA A 155 0.28 16.48 -13.69
C ALA A 155 -0.52 15.24 -13.27
N THR A 156 0.10 14.06 -13.30
CA THR A 156 -0.53 12.79 -12.89
C THR A 156 -0.91 12.82 -11.41
N LEU A 157 0.00 13.19 -10.50
CA LEU A 157 -0.29 13.33 -9.06
C LEU A 157 -1.39 14.35 -8.79
N THR A 158 -1.40 15.47 -9.52
CA THR A 158 -2.42 16.52 -9.40
C THR A 158 -3.82 16.01 -9.77
N LEU A 159 -3.92 15.13 -10.78
CA LEU A 159 -5.17 14.49 -11.15
C LEU A 159 -5.59 13.49 -10.08
N LEU A 160 -4.71 12.56 -9.72
CA LEU A 160 -5.00 11.48 -8.76
C LEU A 160 -5.42 12.01 -7.39
N ILE A 161 -4.72 13.03 -6.86
CA ILE A 161 -5.10 13.64 -5.59
C ILE A 161 -6.47 14.32 -5.67
N SER A 162 -6.79 14.94 -6.82
CA SER A 162 -8.08 15.58 -7.04
C SER A 162 -9.20 14.55 -7.00
N GLU A 163 -9.02 13.40 -7.64
CA GLU A 163 -10.02 12.33 -7.65
C GLU A 163 -10.25 11.72 -6.26
N VAL A 164 -9.18 11.36 -5.55
CA VAL A 164 -9.31 10.71 -4.24
C VAL A 164 -9.88 11.67 -3.18
N VAL A 165 -9.47 12.95 -3.20
CA VAL A 165 -10.04 13.97 -2.30
C VAL A 165 -11.49 14.28 -2.66
N THR A 166 -11.82 14.36 -3.96
CA THR A 166 -13.21 14.55 -4.40
C THR A 166 -14.10 13.41 -3.93
N ASN A 167 -13.63 12.16 -4.03
CA ASN A 167 -14.36 11.01 -3.51
C ASN A 167 -14.63 11.12 -2.01
N ALA A 168 -13.63 11.51 -1.21
CA ALA A 168 -13.79 11.67 0.24
C ALA A 168 -14.76 12.82 0.64
N VAL A 169 -14.91 13.83 -0.21
CA VAL A 169 -15.83 14.96 0.02
C VAL A 169 -17.25 14.65 -0.44
N ILE A 170 -17.42 14.01 -1.60
CA ILE A 170 -18.73 13.73 -2.21
C ILE A 170 -19.38 12.49 -1.59
N HIS A 171 -18.59 11.50 -1.16
CA HIS A 171 -19.08 10.24 -0.63
C HIS A 171 -18.67 10.01 0.84
N PRO A 172 -18.97 10.96 1.76
CA PRO A 172 -18.67 10.75 3.17
C PRO A 172 -19.58 9.66 3.75
N ASP A 173 -19.09 8.99 4.79
CA ASP A 173 -19.95 8.18 5.65
C ASP A 173 -20.99 9.10 6.33
N PRO A 174 -22.30 8.88 6.12
CA PRO A 174 -23.34 9.75 6.67
C PRO A 174 -23.42 9.70 8.20
N ALA A 175 -22.88 8.66 8.84
CA ALA A 175 -22.86 8.53 10.29
C ALA A 175 -21.72 9.34 10.94
N VAL A 176 -20.79 9.88 10.15
CA VAL A 176 -19.57 10.49 10.68
C VAL A 176 -19.31 11.86 10.06
N GLY A 177 -19.43 12.91 10.86
CA GLY A 177 -18.94 14.26 10.52
C GLY A 177 -17.41 14.36 10.66
N GLY A 178 -16.80 15.43 10.14
CA GLY A 178 -15.36 15.68 10.34
C GLY A 178 -14.62 16.22 9.12
N SER A 179 -13.32 16.40 9.27
CA SER A 179 -12.38 16.78 8.21
C SER A 179 -11.91 15.56 7.40
N VAL A 180 -11.33 15.83 6.23
CA VAL A 180 -10.62 14.85 5.41
C VAL A 180 -9.14 15.02 5.69
N GLY A 181 -8.51 14.01 6.29
CA GLY A 181 -7.07 13.98 6.50
C GLY A 181 -6.36 13.61 5.20
N LEU A 182 -5.46 14.47 4.73
CA LEU A 182 -4.60 14.24 3.58
C LEU A 182 -3.14 14.15 4.05
N ARG A 183 -2.46 13.06 3.69
CA ARG A 183 -1.02 12.90 3.90
C ARG A 183 -0.35 12.62 2.57
N MET A 184 0.70 13.38 2.28
CA MET A 184 1.58 13.17 1.13
C MET A 184 2.99 12.87 1.65
N THR A 185 3.59 11.77 1.21
CA THR A 185 4.94 11.38 1.60
C THR A 185 5.80 11.17 0.37
N ALA A 186 6.87 11.94 0.25
CA ALA A 186 7.88 11.82 -0.79
C ALA A 186 8.98 10.84 -0.36
N TYR A 187 9.23 9.84 -1.21
CA TYR A 187 10.38 8.95 -1.12
C TYR A 187 11.34 9.25 -2.28
N ALA A 188 12.48 8.56 -2.31
CA ALA A 188 13.48 8.75 -3.37
C ALA A 188 12.98 8.33 -4.77
N ASP A 189 12.02 7.39 -4.83
CA ASP A 189 11.55 6.70 -6.03
C ASP A 189 10.04 6.82 -6.27
N ARG A 190 9.29 7.36 -5.31
CA ARG A 190 7.81 7.40 -5.37
C ARG A 190 7.21 8.49 -4.47
N VAL A 191 5.98 8.86 -4.77
CA VAL A 191 5.12 9.68 -3.90
C VAL A 191 3.94 8.83 -3.44
N ARG A 192 3.72 8.77 -2.11
CA ARG A 192 2.55 8.13 -1.51
C ARG A 192 1.57 9.19 -1.05
N VAL A 193 0.31 9.05 -1.45
CA VAL A 193 -0.80 9.90 -1.00
C VAL A 193 -1.79 9.04 -0.23
N GLU A 194 -2.22 9.52 0.93
CA GLU A 194 -3.20 8.89 1.79
C GLU A 194 -4.29 9.90 2.11
N VAL A 195 -5.53 9.54 1.80
CA VAL A 195 -6.73 10.32 2.13
C VAL A 195 -7.55 9.50 3.10
N SER A 196 -7.76 10.03 4.29
CA SER A 196 -8.50 9.36 5.35
C SER A 196 -9.62 10.21 5.90
N ASP A 197 -10.67 9.53 6.31
CA ASP A 197 -11.74 10.09 7.11
C ASP A 197 -12.10 9.14 8.26
N ALA A 198 -13.01 9.57 9.13
CA ALA A 198 -13.50 8.76 10.23
C ALA A 198 -14.64 7.81 9.81
N GLY A 199 -14.86 7.59 8.51
CA GLY A 199 -15.91 6.74 7.98
C GLY A 199 -15.61 5.24 8.13
N SER A 200 -16.66 4.43 8.02
CA SER A 200 -16.58 2.96 8.05
C SER A 200 -15.93 2.36 6.80
N GLY A 201 -15.87 3.12 5.70
CA GLY A 201 -15.18 2.76 4.47
C GLY A 201 -16.01 2.01 3.44
N PHE A 202 -15.36 1.54 2.38
CA PHE A 202 -15.96 0.71 1.34
C PHE A 202 -14.99 -0.39 0.89
N ASP A 203 -15.55 -1.47 0.34
CA ASP A 203 -14.78 -2.52 -0.34
C ASP A 203 -14.60 -2.16 -1.82
N PRO A 204 -13.37 -1.89 -2.30
CA PRO A 204 -13.10 -1.63 -3.71
C PRO A 204 -13.54 -2.77 -4.63
N GLY A 205 -13.46 -4.03 -4.17
CA GLY A 205 -13.86 -5.21 -4.92
C GLY A 205 -15.38 -5.34 -5.12
N SER A 206 -16.16 -4.65 -4.30
CA SER A 206 -17.63 -4.59 -4.40
C SER A 206 -18.12 -3.58 -5.45
N LEU A 207 -17.23 -2.76 -6.00
CA LEU A 207 -17.51 -1.85 -7.11
C LEU A 207 -17.67 -2.67 -8.39
N MET A 208 -18.86 -3.23 -8.62
CA MET A 208 -19.20 -3.75 -9.95
C MET A 208 -18.94 -2.66 -11.00
N PRO A 209 -18.43 -2.99 -12.20
CA PRO A 209 -18.29 -2.02 -13.27
C PRO A 209 -19.68 -1.49 -13.61
N ARG A 210 -20.00 -0.30 -13.09
CA ARG A 210 -21.28 0.35 -13.40
C ARG A 210 -21.27 0.70 -14.90
N PRO A 211 -22.41 0.58 -15.60
CA PRO A 211 -22.54 1.13 -16.93
C PRO A 211 -22.10 2.61 -16.95
N ARG A 212 -21.53 3.02 -18.08
CA ARG A 212 -20.80 4.27 -18.39
C ARG A 212 -21.43 5.63 -17.97
N GLU A 213 -22.53 5.68 -17.23
CA GLU A 213 -23.39 6.87 -17.16
C GLU A 213 -23.63 7.46 -15.75
N ALA A 214 -23.00 6.97 -14.68
CA ALA A 214 -23.21 7.53 -13.33
C ALA A 214 -21.91 7.74 -12.53
N GLY A 215 -21.28 8.91 -12.70
CA GLY A 215 -20.52 9.61 -11.64
C GLY A 215 -19.45 8.85 -10.82
N GLY A 216 -18.87 7.76 -11.33
CA GLY A 216 -17.95 6.88 -10.58
C GLY A 216 -16.54 6.80 -11.15
N HIS A 217 -16.10 7.82 -11.90
CA HIS A 217 -14.85 7.76 -12.67
C HIS A 217 -13.59 7.90 -11.82
N GLY A 218 -13.68 8.47 -10.62
CA GLY A 218 -12.50 8.85 -9.85
C GLY A 218 -11.58 7.68 -9.50
N LEU A 219 -12.14 6.56 -9.05
CA LEU A 219 -11.33 5.36 -8.76
C LEU A 219 -10.84 4.65 -10.03
N ILE A 220 -11.51 4.81 -11.17
CA ILE A 220 -11.04 4.27 -12.46
C ILE A 220 -9.79 5.03 -12.92
N VAL A 221 -9.77 6.35 -12.72
CA VAL A 221 -8.59 7.17 -13.03
C VAL A 221 -7.43 6.82 -12.08
N VAL A 222 -7.71 6.55 -10.80
CA VAL A 222 -6.72 6.07 -9.84
C VAL A 222 -6.18 4.69 -10.25
N ASP A 223 -7.06 3.75 -10.58
CA ASP A 223 -6.69 2.41 -11.01
C ASP A 223 -5.85 2.39 -12.29
N GLY A 224 -6.16 3.29 -13.24
CA GLY A 224 -5.46 3.36 -14.52
C GLY A 224 -4.13 4.10 -14.50
N LEU A 225 -3.87 4.97 -13.51
CA LEU A 225 -2.69 5.86 -13.51
C LEU A 225 -1.79 5.70 -12.28
N ALA A 226 -2.29 5.19 -11.16
CA ALA A 226 -1.44 4.95 -10.00
C ALA A 226 -0.58 3.69 -10.23
N SER A 227 0.68 3.73 -9.78
CA SER A 227 1.54 2.54 -9.76
C SER A 227 0.99 1.49 -8.80
N ARG A 228 0.48 1.94 -7.65
CA ARG A 228 -0.15 1.10 -6.62
C ARG A 228 -1.25 1.89 -5.95
N TRP A 229 -2.36 1.26 -5.59
CA TRP A 229 -3.38 1.90 -4.74
C TRP A 229 -4.14 0.87 -3.92
N GLY A 230 -4.89 1.34 -2.95
CA GLY A 230 -5.76 0.48 -2.17
C GLY A 230 -6.46 1.23 -1.04
N THR A 231 -7.09 0.45 -0.18
CA THR A 231 -7.80 0.96 0.99
C THR A 231 -7.26 0.30 2.25
N SER A 232 -7.47 0.95 3.38
CA SER A 232 -7.11 0.43 4.70
C SER A 232 -8.01 1.03 5.75
N HIS A 233 -8.35 0.25 6.77
CA HIS A 233 -8.97 0.79 7.98
C HIS A 233 -7.87 1.23 8.94
N ARG A 234 -7.95 2.45 9.45
CA ARG A 234 -7.13 2.91 10.57
C ARG A 234 -7.95 2.76 11.84
N THR A 235 -7.36 2.20 12.89
CA THR A 235 -7.91 2.28 14.24
C THR A 235 -7.14 3.34 15.02
N SER A 236 -7.83 4.40 15.44
CA SER A 236 -7.26 5.45 16.31
C SER A 236 -8.26 5.74 17.43
N ASP A 237 -7.81 5.68 18.69
CA ASP A 237 -8.62 5.93 19.89
C ASP A 237 -9.97 5.18 19.94
N GLY A 238 -10.01 3.96 19.39
CA GLY A 238 -11.23 3.13 19.35
C GLY A 238 -12.22 3.48 18.23
N ALA A 239 -11.95 4.53 17.44
CA ALA A 239 -12.71 4.84 16.23
C ALA A 239 -12.10 4.14 15.00
N LEU A 240 -12.98 3.50 14.22
CA LEU A 240 -12.65 3.00 12.88
C LEU A 240 -12.64 4.20 11.92
N GLY A 241 -11.47 4.52 11.39
CA GLY A 241 -11.31 5.41 10.25
C GLY A 241 -11.02 4.62 8.99
N PHE A 242 -11.28 5.23 7.84
CA PHE A 242 -11.01 4.65 6.55
C PHE A 242 -9.99 5.48 5.80
N CYS A 243 -9.14 4.82 5.03
CA CYS A 243 -8.09 5.46 4.26
C CYS A 243 -8.02 4.86 2.87
N VAL A 244 -8.18 5.70 1.85
CA VAL A 244 -7.81 5.40 0.47
C VAL A 244 -6.40 5.92 0.25
N TRP A 245 -5.53 5.13 -0.36
CA TRP A 245 -4.16 5.53 -0.63
C TRP A 245 -3.74 5.13 -2.03
N PHE A 246 -2.80 5.87 -2.61
CA PHE A 246 -2.14 5.51 -3.84
C PHE A 246 -0.65 5.88 -3.78
N GLU A 247 0.13 5.23 -4.63
CA GLU A 247 1.53 5.52 -4.89
C GLU A 247 1.72 5.74 -6.38
N LEU A 248 2.48 6.77 -6.73
CA LEU A 248 3.02 6.98 -8.06
C LEU A 248 4.53 6.83 -7.96
N ASP A 249 5.09 5.92 -8.75
CA ASP A 249 6.53 5.85 -8.96
C ASP A 249 6.93 7.08 -9.79
N VAL A 250 7.92 7.84 -9.33
CA VAL A 250 8.28 9.14 -9.93
C VAL A 250 9.73 9.15 -10.39
N GLU A 251 9.99 9.78 -11.52
CA GLU A 251 11.35 10.08 -11.95
C GLU A 251 11.79 11.39 -11.31
N ARG A 252 12.73 11.31 -10.35
CA ARG A 252 13.22 12.49 -9.66
C ARG A 252 13.95 13.41 -10.64
N GLN A 253 13.53 14.67 -10.70
CA GLN A 253 14.40 15.71 -11.23
C GLN A 253 15.44 16.05 -10.16
N LEU A 254 16.66 15.52 -10.31
CA LEU A 254 17.81 15.89 -9.48
C LEU A 254 18.23 17.33 -9.81
N SER A 255 17.49 18.31 -9.31
CA SER A 255 17.95 19.69 -9.21
C SER A 255 18.68 19.86 -7.88
N GLY A 256 19.97 20.18 -7.96
CA GLY A 256 20.94 20.01 -6.87
C GLY A 256 20.65 20.79 -5.58
N ALA A 257 20.48 20.03 -4.50
CA ALA A 257 21.12 20.23 -3.21
C ALA A 257 21.00 18.87 -2.49
N LEU A 258 22.01 18.47 -1.72
CA LEU A 258 21.90 17.31 -0.85
C LEU A 258 20.81 17.62 0.19
N ASP A 259 19.58 17.16 -0.07
CA ASP A 259 18.45 17.30 0.85
C ASP A 259 18.78 16.59 2.16
N GLU A 260 18.77 17.34 3.27
CA GLU A 260 18.82 16.74 4.59
C GLU A 260 17.60 15.83 4.80
N PRO A 261 17.77 14.64 5.41
CA PRO A 261 16.66 13.72 5.58
C PRO A 261 15.60 14.27 6.55
N GLY A 262 14.35 14.32 6.09
CA GLY A 262 13.16 14.22 6.95
C GLY A 262 12.50 15.52 7.42
N VAL A 263 12.12 16.42 6.52
CA VAL A 263 11.27 17.57 6.88
C VAL A 263 9.81 17.13 7.01
N LYS A 264 9.23 17.34 8.20
CA LYS A 264 7.77 17.22 8.43
C LYS A 264 7.17 18.62 8.39
N ARG A 265 6.25 18.86 7.46
CA ARG A 265 5.45 20.09 7.39
C ARG A 265 4.01 19.79 7.79
N GLN A 266 3.56 20.41 8.87
CA GLN A 266 2.14 20.41 9.24
C GLN A 266 1.55 21.72 8.74
N VAL A 267 0.56 21.64 7.85
CA VAL A 267 -0.13 22.83 7.35
C VAL A 267 -1.46 22.92 8.10
N ALA A 268 -1.57 23.89 9.00
CA ALA A 268 -2.84 24.19 9.65
C ALA A 268 -3.84 24.63 8.59
N ALA A 269 -5.09 24.17 8.70
CA ALA A 269 -6.15 24.64 7.82
C ALA A 269 -6.23 26.17 7.95
N ALA A 270 -5.92 26.88 6.86
CA ALA A 270 -6.21 28.31 6.79
C ALA A 270 -7.69 28.51 7.08
N GLU A 271 -7.99 29.21 8.17
CA GLU A 271 -9.33 29.68 8.48
C GLU A 271 -9.79 30.53 7.28
N ALA A 272 -10.93 30.15 6.70
CA ALA A 272 -11.53 30.91 5.62
C ALA A 272 -11.99 32.26 6.17
N GLU A 273 -11.36 33.34 5.72
CA GLU A 273 -11.83 34.72 5.87
C GLU A 273 -12.88 35.05 4.80
#